data_AF-Q8STF9-F1
#
_entry.id   AF-Q8STF9-F1
#
_cell.length_a   1.000
_cell.length_b   1.000
_cell.length_c   1.000
_cell.angle_alpha   90.00
_cell.angle_beta   90.00
_cell.angle_gamma   90.00
#
_symmetry.space_group_name_H-M   'P 1'
#
loop_
_entity.id
_entity.type
_entity.pdbx_description
1 polymer ?
#
loop_
_entity_poly.entity_id
_entity_poly.type
_entity_poly.pdbx_seq_one_letter_code
_entity_poly.pdbx_strand_id
1 'polypeptide(L)'
;MKFIYGLLALAASIVATNAQYCSIGVCVKEGENCNINNYNFTDNSVVDITCEYGTFCPSSSVIFTPVCTKLSGLGETCGTPFTECAEPFACRSVTTTKGNLQTCAMPDYLGFGESCNSDYQCGNGLTCNEEICSLKPHVICSNDGQCPFGQFCNGTNSLNTPVQCRTLYATGAKCTRDGQCPYNNYCGAKQGDNSGDLFCQSNFNKVQGDTCSVHGSSFVQLGSGFRYECAATLVCQAGTCQSPQNSIPTGDCMDIANSCPSAYGSSCQCTSTSQIITGKCTASPFNLASNCQTSVQNLATCAIEHECPSIENIELGPDSCLMKHCRSEICDNNNCIVQTNTCGDAPVYPVCNTPSSSSVILPSFVLLIVAIIALLF
;
A
#
# COMPACT_ATOMS: atom_id res chain seq x y z
N MET A 1 44.62 -26.93 4.55
CA MET A 1 44.77 -25.45 4.58
C MET A 1 44.97 -24.78 3.22
N LYS A 2 45.23 -25.49 2.10
CA LYS A 2 45.35 -24.86 0.76
C LYS A 2 44.01 -24.61 0.03
N PHE A 3 42.90 -25.15 0.53
CA PHE A 3 41.58 -25.02 -0.12
C PHE A 3 40.78 -23.76 0.29
N ILE A 4 41.16 -23.08 1.38
CA ILE A 4 40.39 -21.93 1.89
C ILE A 4 40.76 -20.63 1.14
N TYR A 5 41.98 -20.53 0.61
CA TYR A 5 42.42 -19.34 -0.13
C TYR A 5 41.77 -19.21 -1.52
N GLY A 6 41.34 -20.32 -2.13
CA GLY A 6 40.67 -20.29 -3.44
C GLY A 6 39.25 -19.71 -3.39
N LEU A 7 38.52 -19.95 -2.30
CA LEU A 7 37.12 -19.51 -2.18
C LEU A 7 37.01 -18.00 -1.90
N LEU A 8 37.98 -17.43 -1.19
CA LEU A 8 38.04 -15.98 -0.93
C LEU A 8 38.41 -15.16 -2.17
N ALA A 9 39.15 -15.73 -3.12
CA ALA A 9 39.48 -15.03 -4.37
C ALA A 9 38.28 -14.99 -5.35
N LEU A 10 37.42 -16.01 -5.35
CA LEU A 10 36.27 -16.06 -6.28
C LEU A 10 35.08 -15.19 -5.81
N ALA A 11 34.95 -14.93 -4.50
CA ALA A 11 33.91 -14.06 -3.97
C ALA A 11 34.17 -12.57 -4.25
N ALA A 12 35.42 -12.19 -4.52
CA ALA A 12 35.78 -10.79 -4.78
C ALA A 12 35.43 -10.31 -6.20
N SER A 13 35.16 -11.19 -7.16
CA SER A 13 34.95 -10.80 -8.56
C SER A 13 33.48 -10.63 -8.99
N ILE A 14 32.50 -10.77 -8.09
CA ILE A 14 31.07 -10.59 -8.45
C ILE A 14 30.53 -9.22 -7.98
N VAL A 15 31.30 -8.41 -7.24
CA VAL A 15 30.87 -7.09 -6.79
C VAL A 15 31.39 -5.98 -7.71
N ALA A 16 31.04 -6.04 -8.99
CA ALA A 16 31.18 -4.90 -9.88
C ALA A 16 30.33 -5.12 -11.12
N THR A 17 29.11 -4.57 -11.12
CA THR A 17 28.51 -3.83 -12.25
C THR A 17 27.01 -3.72 -12.00
N ASN A 18 26.57 -2.82 -11.13
CA ASN A 18 25.25 -2.24 -11.23
C ASN A 18 25.42 -0.72 -11.24
N ALA A 19 24.95 -0.15 -12.34
CA ALA A 19 25.25 1.17 -12.87
C ALA A 19 25.01 2.29 -11.85
N GLN A 20 26.03 3.12 -11.64
CA GLN A 20 25.87 4.41 -10.99
C GLN A 20 25.07 5.32 -11.93
N TYR A 21 23.79 5.55 -11.64
CA TYR A 21 22.97 6.51 -12.38
C TYR A 21 23.32 7.95 -11.98
N CYS A 22 24.55 8.38 -12.28
CA CYS A 22 24.89 9.79 -12.36
C CYS A 22 24.71 10.19 -13.82
N SER A 23 23.57 10.80 -14.16
CA SER A 23 23.24 11.14 -15.55
C SER A 23 24.03 12.32 -16.12
N ILE A 24 24.63 13.15 -15.26
CA ILE A 24 25.35 14.37 -15.63
C ILE A 24 26.49 14.60 -14.63
N GLY A 25 27.68 14.97 -15.10
CA GLY A 25 28.77 15.45 -14.25
C GLY A 25 29.74 14.41 -13.68
N VAL A 26 30.50 14.80 -12.66
CA VAL A 26 31.42 13.92 -11.92
C VAL A 26 30.65 13.22 -10.81
N CYS A 27 30.60 11.89 -10.88
CA CYS A 27 29.95 11.05 -9.88
C CYS A 27 30.90 10.76 -8.71
N VAL A 28 30.48 11.09 -7.49
CA VAL A 28 31.30 10.99 -6.27
C VAL A 28 30.68 9.98 -5.32
N LYS A 29 31.49 9.07 -4.76
CA LYS A 29 31.01 7.98 -3.89
C LYS A 29 30.76 8.44 -2.46
N GLU A 30 30.03 7.65 -1.69
CA GLU A 30 29.88 7.87 -0.25
C GLU A 30 31.25 8.09 0.43
N GLY A 31 31.37 9.16 1.23
CA GLY A 31 32.58 9.55 1.93
C GLY A 31 33.59 10.36 1.11
N GLU A 32 33.42 10.48 -0.20
CA GLU A 32 34.28 11.30 -1.06
C GLU A 32 33.84 12.78 -1.06
N ASN A 33 34.79 13.65 -1.37
CA ASN A 33 34.62 15.10 -1.32
C ASN A 33 33.76 15.60 -2.48
N CYS A 34 32.65 16.26 -2.15
CA CYS A 34 31.69 16.78 -3.13
C CYS A 34 31.73 18.30 -3.27
N ASN A 35 32.79 18.96 -2.76
CA ASN A 35 32.99 20.39 -2.93
C ASN A 35 33.48 20.71 -4.35
N ILE A 36 32.72 21.52 -5.09
CA ILE A 36 33.07 21.95 -6.45
C ILE A 36 34.45 22.61 -6.55
N ASN A 37 34.88 23.28 -5.48
CA ASN A 37 36.17 23.97 -5.46
C ASN A 37 37.39 23.03 -5.45
N ASN A 38 37.20 21.73 -5.14
CA ASN A 38 38.29 20.76 -5.15
C ASN A 38 38.55 20.15 -6.54
N TYR A 39 37.73 20.50 -7.53
CA TYR A 39 37.88 20.01 -8.88
C TYR A 39 38.37 21.16 -9.76
N ASN A 40 39.66 21.10 -10.13
CA ASN A 40 40.26 22.05 -11.06
C ASN A 40 39.76 21.74 -12.47
N PHE A 41 38.70 22.43 -12.88
CA PHE A 41 38.24 22.39 -14.27
C PHE A 41 39.09 23.36 -15.10
N THR A 42 39.87 22.82 -16.05
CA THR A 42 40.72 23.61 -16.95
C THR A 42 39.92 24.38 -18.01
N ASP A 43 38.70 23.94 -18.27
CA ASP A 43 37.78 24.57 -19.21
C ASP A 43 36.63 25.22 -18.44
N ASN A 44 36.17 26.40 -18.87
CA ASN A 44 35.04 27.15 -18.30
C ASN A 44 33.68 26.41 -18.34
N SER A 45 33.68 25.11 -18.63
CA SER A 45 32.53 24.23 -18.45
C SER A 45 32.20 24.10 -16.96
N VAL A 46 31.01 24.56 -16.58
CA VAL A 46 30.40 24.24 -15.29
C VAL A 46 30.19 22.73 -15.26
N VAL A 47 31.03 22.03 -14.51
CA VAL A 47 30.87 20.59 -14.30
C VAL A 47 30.14 20.40 -12.98
N ASP A 48 28.91 19.91 -13.07
CA ASP A 48 28.15 19.54 -11.88
C ASP A 48 28.79 18.34 -11.21
N ILE A 49 28.87 18.39 -9.88
CA ILE A 49 29.27 17.24 -9.05
C ILE A 49 28.00 16.65 -8.49
N THR A 50 27.79 15.36 -8.76
CA THR A 50 26.62 14.63 -8.27
C THR A 50 27.10 13.47 -7.43
N CYS A 51 26.51 13.30 -6.25
CA CYS A 51 26.78 12.14 -5.42
C CYS A 51 26.09 10.89 -5.98
N GLU A 52 26.64 9.72 -5.71
CA GLU A 52 26.00 8.48 -6.15
C GLU A 52 24.59 8.29 -5.55
N TYR A 53 23.75 7.55 -6.25
CA TYR A 53 22.36 7.33 -5.85
C TYR A 53 22.25 6.81 -4.41
N GLY A 54 21.37 7.41 -3.61
CA GLY A 54 21.22 7.10 -2.18
C GLY A 54 22.12 7.93 -1.26
N THR A 55 22.90 8.86 -1.81
CA THR A 55 23.72 9.81 -1.05
C THR A 55 23.45 11.24 -1.50
N PHE A 56 23.84 12.22 -0.68
CA PHE A 56 23.68 13.65 -0.97
C PHE A 56 24.91 14.46 -0.55
N CYS A 57 25.11 15.62 -1.18
CA CYS A 57 26.17 16.55 -0.80
C CYS A 57 25.59 17.64 0.11
N PRO A 58 25.93 17.67 1.42
CA PRO A 58 25.40 18.68 2.32
C PRO A 58 25.85 20.09 1.90
N SER A 59 24.90 21.02 1.83
CA SER A 59 25.19 22.42 1.49
C SER A 59 26.11 23.03 2.56
N SER A 60 27.18 23.68 2.08
CA SER A 60 28.39 23.99 2.84
C SER A 60 28.11 24.56 4.24
N SER A 61 28.40 23.77 5.27
CA SER A 61 28.68 24.32 6.59
C SER A 61 30.10 24.90 6.56
N VAL A 62 30.27 26.15 6.98
CA VAL A 62 31.54 26.92 6.95
C VAL A 62 32.72 26.22 7.67
N ILE A 63 32.46 25.10 8.35
CA ILE A 63 33.37 24.44 9.28
C ILE A 63 33.92 23.13 8.71
N PHE A 64 33.28 22.50 7.71
CA PHE A 64 33.66 21.17 7.23
C PHE A 64 33.66 21.07 5.71
N THR A 65 34.59 20.28 5.18
CA THR A 65 34.63 19.94 3.76
C THR A 65 33.47 18.99 3.46
N PRO A 66 32.52 19.35 2.57
CA PRO A 66 31.36 18.51 2.31
C PRO A 66 31.78 17.21 1.63
N VAL A 67 31.27 16.09 2.13
CA VAL A 67 31.44 14.77 1.56
C VAL A 67 30.08 14.18 1.23
N CYS A 68 29.99 13.35 0.20
CA CYS A 68 28.76 12.64 -0.13
C CYS A 68 28.38 11.75 1.06
N THR A 69 27.21 12.00 1.63
CA THR A 69 26.73 11.33 2.84
C THR A 69 25.49 10.51 2.49
N LYS A 70 25.37 9.32 3.08
CA LYS A 70 24.19 8.47 2.89
C LYS A 70 22.91 9.17 3.34
N LEU A 71 21.87 9.06 2.52
CA LEU A 71 20.53 9.52 2.87
C LEU A 71 19.92 8.64 3.98
N SER A 72 19.23 9.26 4.93
CA SER A 72 18.54 8.61 6.03
C SER A 72 17.30 7.86 5.54
N GLY A 73 17.18 6.57 5.89
CA GLY A 73 16.02 5.73 5.60
C GLY A 73 14.83 5.95 6.56
N LEU A 74 13.71 5.28 6.30
CA LEU A 74 12.51 5.34 7.15
C LEU A 74 12.83 5.04 8.63
N GLY A 75 12.43 5.95 9.52
CA GLY A 75 12.64 5.88 10.97
C GLY A 75 14.00 6.40 11.44
N GLU A 76 14.96 6.63 10.53
CA GLU A 76 16.27 7.17 10.88
C GLU A 76 16.19 8.67 11.17
N THR A 77 17.11 9.19 11.98
CA THR A 77 17.14 10.60 12.35
C THR A 77 17.50 11.49 11.17
N CYS A 78 16.90 12.66 11.10
CA CYS A 78 17.07 13.64 10.03
C CYS A 78 17.08 15.07 10.58
N GLY A 79 17.25 16.06 9.70
CA GLY A 79 17.07 17.48 10.03
C GLY A 79 18.31 18.14 10.64
N THR A 80 19.44 17.46 10.60
CA THR A 80 20.75 18.10 10.76
C THR A 80 21.28 18.51 9.39
N PRO A 81 22.22 19.46 9.29
CA PRO A 81 22.86 19.80 8.02
C PRO A 81 23.59 18.62 7.34
N PHE A 82 23.69 17.46 8.01
CA PHE A 82 24.34 16.24 7.51
C PHE A 82 23.39 15.05 7.40
N THR A 83 22.09 15.24 7.61
CA THR A 83 21.10 14.16 7.51
C THR A 83 19.86 14.60 6.74
N GLU A 84 19.77 14.14 5.50
CA GLU A 84 18.62 14.30 4.61
C GLU A 84 17.95 12.94 4.40
N CYS A 85 16.64 12.92 4.24
CA CYS A 85 15.89 11.69 4.05
C CYS A 85 15.98 11.19 2.62
N ALA A 86 16.11 9.88 2.44
CA ALA A 86 16.03 9.27 1.12
C ALA A 86 14.62 9.49 0.56
N GLU A 87 14.51 9.87 -0.72
CA GLU A 87 13.20 9.89 -1.37
C GLU A 87 12.55 8.49 -1.30
N PRO A 88 11.23 8.40 -1.04
CA PRO A 88 10.23 9.48 -0.97
C PRO A 88 9.99 10.04 0.46
N PHE A 89 10.87 9.81 1.43
CA PHE A 89 10.64 10.18 2.83
C PHE A 89 10.88 11.68 3.09
N ALA A 90 10.12 12.22 4.05
CA ALA A 90 10.29 13.59 4.53
C ALA A 90 10.74 13.59 5.99
N CYS A 91 11.54 14.59 6.36
CA CYS A 91 12.01 14.75 7.72
C CYS A 91 10.92 15.33 8.62
N ARG A 92 10.46 14.56 9.61
CA ARG A 92 9.34 14.93 10.48
C ARG A 92 9.71 14.99 11.95
N SER A 93 9.26 16.05 12.61
CA SER A 93 9.34 16.18 14.07
C SER A 93 8.32 15.27 14.74
N VAL A 94 8.79 14.23 15.40
CA VAL A 94 8.01 13.41 16.31
C VAL A 94 8.21 13.97 17.73
N THR A 95 7.14 14.47 18.34
CA THR A 95 7.18 14.88 19.75
C THR A 95 7.27 13.64 20.61
N THR A 96 8.43 13.45 21.23
CA THR A 96 8.69 12.40 22.21
C THR A 96 8.66 13.00 23.62
N THR A 97 8.63 12.16 24.66
CA THR A 97 8.78 12.60 26.05
C THR A 97 10.12 13.32 26.34
N LYS A 98 11.10 13.23 25.44
CA LYS A 98 12.41 13.90 25.55
C LYS A 98 12.54 15.15 24.68
N GLY A 99 11.48 15.56 23.97
CA GLY A 99 11.48 16.68 23.04
C GLY A 99 11.18 16.26 21.61
N ASN A 100 11.40 17.18 20.67
CA ASN A 100 11.13 16.95 19.25
C ASN A 100 12.31 16.23 18.61
N LEU A 101 12.13 14.95 18.28
CA LEU A 101 13.08 14.19 17.47
C LEU A 101 12.66 14.27 16.02
N GLN A 102 13.58 14.60 15.12
CA GLN A 102 13.30 14.59 13.70
C GLN A 102 13.72 13.25 13.09
N THR A 103 12.76 12.53 12.49
CA THR A 103 12.99 11.24 11.82
C THR A 103 12.39 11.24 10.43
N CYS A 104 13.00 10.49 9.52
CA CYS A 104 12.44 10.26 8.19
C CYS A 104 11.17 9.43 8.30
N ALA A 105 10.07 9.98 7.83
CA ALA A 105 8.78 9.32 7.77
C ALA A 105 8.22 9.48 6.35
N MET A 106 7.21 8.71 5.97
CA MET A 106 6.48 9.05 4.76
C MET A 106 5.90 10.46 4.92
N PRO A 107 6.04 11.35 3.92
CA PRO A 107 5.32 12.60 3.93
C PRO A 107 3.82 12.30 4.01
N ASP A 108 3.06 13.08 4.78
CA ASP A 108 1.61 13.11 4.56
C ASP A 108 1.43 13.60 3.13
N TYR A 109 1.06 12.69 2.24
CA TYR A 109 0.79 13.10 0.89
C TYR A 109 -0.38 14.09 0.89
N LEU A 110 -0.18 15.19 0.20
CA LEU A 110 -1.15 16.24 -0.05
C LEU A 110 -2.25 15.70 -0.99
N GLY A 111 -3.50 15.94 -0.61
CA GLY A 111 -4.68 15.64 -1.41
C GLY A 111 -4.88 16.59 -2.57
N PHE A 112 -5.92 16.34 -3.37
CA PHE A 112 -6.28 17.19 -4.49
C PHE A 112 -6.59 18.62 -4.03
N GLY A 113 -6.00 19.62 -4.70
CA GLY A 113 -6.18 21.05 -4.41
C GLY A 113 -5.28 21.62 -3.32
N GLU A 114 -4.51 20.81 -2.61
CA GLU A 114 -3.58 21.30 -1.58
C GLU A 114 -2.29 21.85 -2.20
N SER A 115 -1.70 22.87 -1.56
CA SER A 115 -0.49 23.51 -2.07
C SER A 115 0.75 22.63 -1.93
N CYS A 116 1.50 22.47 -3.02
CA CYS A 116 2.70 21.65 -3.12
C CYS A 116 3.86 22.40 -3.77
N ASN A 117 5.06 21.86 -3.60
CA ASN A 117 6.30 22.30 -4.24
C ASN A 117 6.86 21.24 -5.20
N SER A 118 6.45 19.97 -5.07
CA SER A 118 6.87 18.88 -5.95
C SER A 118 5.85 17.74 -6.01
N ASP A 119 5.92 16.94 -7.08
CA ASP A 119 5.05 15.78 -7.31
C ASP A 119 5.06 14.77 -6.15
N TYR A 120 6.18 14.62 -5.47
CA TYR A 120 6.34 13.66 -4.37
C TYR A 120 5.51 14.00 -3.14
N GLN A 121 5.11 15.27 -3.01
CA GLN A 121 4.20 15.66 -1.94
C GLN A 121 2.77 15.29 -2.27
N CYS A 122 2.41 15.12 -3.54
CA CYS A 122 1.03 14.87 -3.94
C CYS A 122 0.69 13.38 -3.88
N GLY A 123 -0.50 13.05 -3.38
CA GLY A 123 -0.99 11.67 -3.28
C GLY A 123 -0.96 10.93 -4.60
N ASN A 124 -1.01 9.59 -4.55
CA ASN A 124 -0.94 8.77 -5.75
C ASN A 124 -2.03 9.19 -6.78
N GLY A 125 -1.63 9.37 -8.04
CA GLY A 125 -2.48 9.91 -9.12
C GLY A 125 -2.46 11.44 -9.28
N LEU A 126 -1.89 12.17 -8.32
CA LEU A 126 -1.73 13.62 -8.36
C LEU A 126 -0.30 14.00 -8.81
N THR A 127 -0.14 15.24 -9.25
CA THR A 127 1.11 15.91 -9.60
C THR A 127 1.03 17.35 -9.11
N CYS A 128 2.15 17.92 -8.74
CA CYS A 128 2.24 19.30 -8.36
C CYS A 128 2.25 20.18 -9.60
N ASN A 129 1.10 20.74 -9.95
CA ASN A 129 0.94 21.63 -11.09
C ASN A 129 0.58 23.02 -10.57
N GLU A 130 1.31 24.06 -10.97
CA GLU A 130 1.08 25.43 -10.50
C GLU A 130 1.02 25.52 -8.95
N GLU A 131 1.94 24.82 -8.27
CA GLU A 131 2.03 24.76 -6.80
C GLU A 131 0.78 24.17 -6.10
N ILE A 132 -0.08 23.45 -6.83
CA ILE A 132 -1.21 22.72 -6.27
C ILE A 132 -1.22 21.26 -6.73
N CYS A 133 -1.54 20.35 -5.80
CA CYS A 133 -1.69 18.95 -6.12
C CYS A 133 -2.93 18.76 -6.98
N SER A 134 -2.73 18.61 -8.28
CA SER A 134 -3.79 18.44 -9.26
C SER A 134 -3.68 17.06 -9.88
N LEU A 135 -4.77 16.60 -10.51
CA LEU A 135 -4.74 15.37 -11.28
C LEU A 135 -3.73 15.53 -12.42
N LYS A 136 -2.87 14.53 -12.61
CA LYS A 136 -1.90 14.54 -13.73
C LYS A 136 -2.64 14.87 -15.04
N PRO A 137 -2.28 15.97 -15.74
CA PRO A 137 -2.95 16.32 -16.98
C PRO A 137 -2.72 15.20 -18.02
N HIS A 138 -3.82 14.67 -18.54
CA HIS A 138 -3.84 13.66 -19.62
C HIS A 138 -2.96 12.42 -19.38
N VAL A 139 -3.08 11.79 -18.22
CA VAL A 139 -2.31 10.57 -17.94
C VAL A 139 -2.75 9.47 -18.90
N ILE A 140 -1.76 9.00 -19.66
CA ILE A 140 -1.66 7.59 -20.01
C ILE A 140 -1.70 6.83 -18.68
N CYS A 141 -2.89 6.45 -18.25
CA CYS A 141 -3.05 5.61 -17.08
C CYS A 141 -2.58 4.18 -17.43
N SER A 142 -2.17 3.42 -16.45
CA SER A 142 -1.80 2.01 -16.58
C SER A 142 -2.77 1.10 -15.82
N ASN A 143 -3.49 1.65 -14.84
CA ASN A 143 -4.49 0.98 -14.04
C ASN A 143 -5.54 1.97 -13.53
N ASP A 144 -6.65 1.46 -12.98
CA ASP A 144 -7.79 2.27 -12.53
C ASP A 144 -7.45 3.18 -11.34
N GLY A 145 -6.50 2.77 -10.48
CA GLY A 145 -6.04 3.57 -9.33
C GLY A 145 -5.28 4.85 -9.69
N GLN A 146 -4.80 4.98 -10.94
CA GLN A 146 -4.18 6.22 -11.44
C GLN A 146 -5.20 7.24 -11.95
N CYS A 147 -6.48 6.87 -12.01
CA CYS A 147 -7.53 7.75 -12.48
C CYS A 147 -8.18 8.55 -11.35
N PRO A 148 -8.62 9.78 -11.64
CA PRO A 148 -9.41 10.57 -10.69
C PRO A 148 -10.65 9.82 -10.19
N PHE A 149 -11.22 10.28 -9.07
CA PHE A 149 -12.55 9.83 -8.66
C PHE A 149 -13.58 9.96 -9.78
N GLY A 150 -14.48 8.99 -9.84
CA GLY A 150 -15.50 8.92 -10.88
C GLY A 150 -14.95 8.51 -12.26
N GLN A 151 -13.69 8.07 -12.34
CA GLN A 151 -13.06 7.62 -13.59
C GLN A 151 -12.35 6.26 -13.44
N PHE A 152 -12.10 5.61 -14.58
CA PHE A 152 -11.36 4.36 -14.73
C PHE A 152 -10.39 4.44 -15.91
N CYS A 153 -9.36 3.61 -15.90
CA CYS A 153 -8.35 3.56 -16.93
C CYS A 153 -8.76 2.67 -18.11
N ASN A 154 -9.05 3.26 -19.25
CA ASN A 154 -9.39 2.49 -20.45
C ASN A 154 -8.14 1.89 -21.11
N GLY A 155 -7.65 0.77 -20.57
CA GLY A 155 -6.50 0.00 -21.06
C GLY A 155 -6.77 -0.83 -22.32
N THR A 156 -7.64 -0.37 -23.24
CA THR A 156 -7.78 -1.08 -24.51
C THR A 156 -6.47 -0.96 -25.29
N ASN A 157 -5.67 -2.05 -25.33
CA ASN A 157 -4.40 -2.19 -26.07
C ASN A 157 -4.53 -2.04 -27.60
N SER A 158 -5.62 -1.45 -28.10
CA SER A 158 -5.71 -1.09 -29.50
C SER A 158 -4.69 0.02 -29.75
N LEU A 159 -3.73 -0.24 -30.65
CA LEU A 159 -2.66 0.67 -31.09
C LEU A 159 -3.13 2.11 -31.41
N ASN A 160 -4.43 2.32 -31.58
CA ASN A 160 -5.03 3.59 -31.98
C ASN A 160 -5.86 4.29 -30.90
N THR A 161 -6.04 3.70 -29.71
CA THR A 161 -6.78 4.35 -28.62
C THR A 161 -5.79 4.72 -27.51
N PRO A 162 -5.52 6.02 -27.27
CA PRO A 162 -4.67 6.39 -26.15
C PRO A 162 -5.31 5.88 -24.87
N VAL A 163 -4.52 5.14 -24.08
CA VAL A 163 -4.91 4.73 -22.73
C VAL A 163 -5.13 6.00 -21.94
N GLN A 164 -6.34 6.17 -21.42
CA GLN A 164 -6.74 7.42 -20.76
C GLN A 164 -7.82 7.12 -19.73
N CYS A 165 -7.89 7.97 -18.72
CA CYS A 165 -8.98 7.92 -17.76
C CYS A 165 -10.30 8.32 -18.42
N ARG A 166 -11.36 7.56 -18.14
CA ARG A 166 -12.72 7.77 -18.65
C ARG A 166 -13.71 7.73 -17.50
N THR A 167 -14.80 8.48 -17.61
CA THR A 167 -15.87 8.46 -16.62
C THR A 167 -16.45 7.06 -16.44
N LEU A 168 -16.73 6.69 -15.19
CA LEU A 168 -17.41 5.44 -14.84
C LEU A 168 -18.78 5.36 -15.53
N TYR A 169 -19.18 4.16 -15.90
CA TYR A 169 -20.46 3.90 -16.54
C TYR A 169 -21.61 3.92 -15.53
N ALA A 170 -22.73 4.53 -15.90
CA ALA A 170 -23.92 4.54 -15.04
C ALA A 170 -24.47 3.12 -14.80
N THR A 171 -25.22 2.93 -13.71
CA THR A 171 -25.96 1.68 -13.46
C THR A 171 -26.80 1.30 -14.68
N GLY A 172 -26.70 0.06 -15.12
CA GLY A 172 -27.41 -0.50 -16.26
C GLY A 172 -26.70 -0.36 -17.61
N ALA A 173 -25.60 0.41 -17.70
CA ALA A 173 -24.76 0.52 -18.89
C ALA A 173 -23.87 -0.73 -19.07
N LYS A 174 -23.47 -1.00 -20.32
CA LYS A 174 -22.58 -2.11 -20.64
C LYS A 174 -21.19 -1.87 -20.08
N CYS A 175 -20.58 -2.91 -19.55
CA CYS A 175 -19.22 -2.89 -19.00
C CYS A 175 -18.50 -4.20 -19.38
N THR A 176 -17.22 -4.26 -19.06
CA THR A 176 -16.34 -5.41 -19.32
C THR A 176 -15.55 -5.86 -18.08
N ARG A 177 -15.42 -4.99 -17.07
CA ARG A 177 -14.84 -5.29 -15.76
C ARG A 177 -15.43 -4.37 -14.67
N ASP A 178 -15.24 -4.74 -13.41
CA ASP A 178 -15.92 -4.12 -12.25
C ASP A 178 -15.55 -2.64 -12.06
N GLY A 179 -14.29 -2.25 -12.22
CA GLY A 179 -13.81 -0.87 -12.05
C GLY A 179 -14.27 0.11 -13.11
N GLN A 180 -15.06 -0.33 -14.09
CA GLN A 180 -15.78 0.57 -15.00
C GLN A 180 -17.10 1.07 -14.39
N CYS A 181 -17.51 0.52 -13.24
CA CYS A 181 -18.76 0.83 -12.58
C CYS A 181 -18.52 1.68 -11.31
N PRO A 182 -19.53 2.43 -10.81
CA PRO A 182 -19.45 3.17 -9.56
C PRO A 182 -19.16 2.25 -8.37
N TYR A 183 -18.63 2.79 -7.26
CA TYR A 183 -18.24 2.04 -6.05
C TYR A 183 -19.27 1.04 -5.50
N ASN A 184 -20.56 1.38 -5.62
CA ASN A 184 -21.66 0.55 -5.14
C ASN A 184 -22.17 -0.45 -6.19
N ASN A 185 -21.45 -0.61 -7.29
CA ASN A 185 -21.81 -1.46 -8.40
C ASN A 185 -20.66 -2.40 -8.80
N TYR A 186 -21.01 -3.46 -9.50
CA TYR A 186 -20.10 -4.41 -10.14
C TYR A 186 -20.50 -4.64 -11.60
N CYS A 187 -19.62 -5.23 -12.39
CA CYS A 187 -19.87 -5.60 -13.77
C CYS A 187 -20.28 -7.08 -13.88
N GLY A 188 -21.56 -7.33 -14.17
CA GLY A 188 -22.11 -8.67 -14.23
C GLY A 188 -23.26 -8.84 -15.21
N ALA A 189 -23.58 -10.09 -15.53
CA ALA A 189 -24.72 -10.42 -16.38
C ALA A 189 -26.04 -10.09 -15.67
N LYS A 190 -26.98 -9.46 -16.39
CA LYS A 190 -28.33 -9.21 -15.88
C LYS A 190 -29.09 -10.54 -15.78
N GLN A 191 -29.90 -10.70 -14.74
CA GLN A 191 -30.71 -11.89 -14.57
C GLN A 191 -31.65 -12.07 -15.78
N GLY A 192 -31.59 -13.25 -16.42
CA GLY A 192 -32.38 -13.57 -17.61
C GLY A 192 -31.82 -13.00 -18.93
N ASP A 193 -30.68 -12.29 -18.91
CA ASP A 193 -30.03 -11.81 -20.12
C ASP A 193 -29.10 -12.88 -20.70
N ASN A 194 -29.48 -13.42 -21.85
CA ASN A 194 -28.71 -14.44 -22.58
C ASN A 194 -27.77 -13.84 -23.63
N SER A 195 -27.63 -12.52 -23.70
CA SER A 195 -26.75 -11.86 -24.68
C SER A 195 -25.25 -12.13 -24.44
N GLY A 196 -24.88 -12.53 -23.22
CA GLY A 196 -23.49 -12.60 -22.77
C GLY A 196 -22.88 -11.22 -22.49
N ASP A 197 -23.63 -10.14 -22.66
CA ASP A 197 -23.21 -8.80 -22.27
C ASP A 197 -23.18 -8.66 -20.75
N LEU A 198 -22.20 -7.91 -20.24
CA LEU A 198 -22.11 -7.53 -18.83
C LEU A 198 -22.58 -6.09 -18.67
N PHE A 199 -23.20 -5.80 -17.53
CA PHE A 199 -23.72 -4.47 -17.20
C PHE A 199 -23.33 -4.07 -15.79
N CYS A 200 -23.17 -2.77 -15.57
CA CYS A 200 -22.98 -2.22 -14.25
C CYS A 200 -24.26 -2.44 -13.42
N GLN A 201 -24.17 -3.23 -12.37
CA GLN A 201 -25.29 -3.59 -11.50
C GLN A 201 -24.97 -3.20 -10.07
N SER A 202 -25.97 -2.74 -9.33
CA SER A 202 -25.79 -2.43 -7.91
C SER A 202 -25.42 -3.68 -7.12
N ASN A 203 -24.53 -3.52 -6.17
CA ASN A 203 -24.19 -4.54 -5.20
C ASN A 203 -25.44 -4.94 -4.40
N PHE A 204 -25.47 -6.19 -3.94
CA PHE A 204 -26.52 -6.79 -3.12
C PHE A 204 -27.91 -6.82 -3.79
N ASN A 205 -27.96 -6.87 -5.13
CA ASN A 205 -29.21 -6.79 -5.88
C ASN A 205 -29.89 -8.14 -6.17
N LYS A 206 -29.16 -9.25 -6.09
CA LYS A 206 -29.69 -10.59 -6.43
C LYS A 206 -30.39 -11.24 -5.25
N VAL A 207 -31.56 -11.81 -5.50
CA VAL A 207 -32.35 -12.51 -4.47
C VAL A 207 -32.01 -14.00 -4.43
N GLN A 208 -32.62 -14.74 -3.50
CA GLN A 208 -32.38 -16.17 -3.37
C GLN A 208 -32.80 -16.91 -4.64
N GLY A 209 -31.91 -17.78 -5.13
CA GLY A 209 -32.07 -18.56 -6.36
C GLY A 209 -31.55 -17.88 -7.63
N ASP A 210 -31.25 -16.58 -7.58
CA ASP A 210 -30.63 -15.89 -8.72
C ASP A 210 -29.23 -16.44 -8.99
N THR A 211 -28.85 -16.44 -10.27
CA THR A 211 -27.52 -16.90 -10.69
C THR A 211 -26.49 -15.86 -10.30
N CYS A 212 -25.38 -16.28 -9.68
CA CYS A 212 -24.30 -15.40 -9.28
C CYS A 212 -22.95 -15.95 -9.75
N SER A 213 -21.97 -15.06 -9.90
CA SER A 213 -20.63 -15.45 -10.36
C SER A 213 -19.79 -15.90 -9.17
N VAL A 214 -19.28 -17.13 -9.20
CA VAL A 214 -18.38 -17.68 -8.16
C VAL A 214 -17.01 -16.98 -8.15
N HIS A 215 -16.72 -16.14 -9.16
CA HIS A 215 -15.42 -15.50 -9.36
C HIS A 215 -15.11 -14.34 -8.40
N GLY A 216 -16.04 -13.91 -7.57
CA GLY A 216 -15.67 -13.19 -6.35
C GLY A 216 -15.25 -14.23 -5.33
N SER A 217 -13.95 -14.33 -5.03
CA SER A 217 -13.49 -15.02 -3.83
C SER A 217 -14.45 -14.67 -2.69
N SER A 218 -14.81 -15.65 -1.88
CA SER A 218 -15.68 -15.51 -0.70
C SER A 218 -15.07 -14.59 0.38
N PHE A 219 -14.16 -13.71 0.00
CA PHE A 219 -13.30 -12.94 0.86
C PHE A 219 -13.23 -11.55 0.28
N VAL A 220 -13.50 -10.55 1.12
CA VAL A 220 -13.11 -9.17 0.84
C VAL A 220 -11.60 -9.13 0.80
N GLN A 221 -11.04 -9.23 -0.40
CA GLN A 221 -9.70 -8.74 -0.64
C GLN A 221 -9.87 -7.28 -1.06
N LEU A 222 -9.53 -6.36 -0.17
CA LEU A 222 -9.39 -4.95 -0.54
C LEU A 222 -8.32 -4.91 -1.64
N GLY A 223 -8.77 -4.64 -2.86
CA GLY A 223 -7.95 -4.70 -4.08
C GLY A 223 -8.64 -5.41 -5.25
N SER A 224 -9.47 -6.45 -4.98
CA SER A 224 -10.19 -7.18 -6.03
C SER A 224 -11.60 -6.62 -6.33
N GLY A 225 -11.92 -5.44 -5.82
CA GLY A 225 -13.25 -4.84 -5.90
C GLY A 225 -14.25 -5.45 -4.90
N PHE A 226 -15.17 -4.64 -4.39
CA PHE A 226 -16.30 -5.09 -3.58
C PHE A 226 -17.39 -5.66 -4.48
N ARG A 227 -17.17 -6.85 -5.04
CA ARG A 227 -18.20 -7.52 -5.83
C ARG A 227 -19.13 -8.31 -4.92
N TYR A 228 -20.31 -7.77 -4.67
CA TYR A 228 -21.38 -8.47 -3.97
C TYR A 228 -22.61 -8.55 -4.84
N GLU A 229 -22.89 -9.72 -5.39
CA GLU A 229 -24.06 -9.87 -6.24
C GLU A 229 -25.32 -10.15 -5.42
N CYS A 230 -25.21 -11.07 -4.46
CA CYS A 230 -26.33 -11.54 -3.64
C CYS A 230 -26.74 -10.53 -2.57
N ALA A 231 -28.03 -10.47 -2.28
CA ALA A 231 -28.60 -9.68 -1.19
C ALA A 231 -27.90 -10.00 0.13
N ALA A 232 -27.94 -9.04 1.06
CA ALA A 232 -27.18 -9.03 2.30
C ALA A 232 -27.08 -10.39 3.01
N THR A 233 -28.20 -11.09 3.17
CA THR A 233 -28.32 -12.35 3.93
C THR A 233 -27.98 -13.61 3.13
N LEU A 234 -27.49 -13.46 1.91
CA LEU A 234 -27.27 -14.53 0.96
C LEU A 234 -25.80 -14.59 0.54
N VAL A 235 -25.33 -15.80 0.23
CA VAL A 235 -24.00 -16.07 -0.29
C VAL A 235 -24.09 -16.70 -1.67
N CYS A 236 -23.10 -16.45 -2.53
CA CYS A 236 -23.02 -17.11 -3.82
C CYS A 236 -22.47 -18.53 -3.67
N GLN A 237 -23.34 -19.52 -3.63
CA GLN A 237 -22.98 -20.94 -3.48
C GLN A 237 -23.35 -21.71 -4.75
N ALA A 238 -22.36 -22.42 -5.31
CA ALA A 238 -22.52 -23.20 -6.54
C ALA A 238 -23.16 -22.39 -7.71
N GLY A 239 -22.80 -21.10 -7.80
CA GLY A 239 -23.30 -20.20 -8.86
C GLY A 239 -24.72 -19.67 -8.62
N THR A 240 -25.28 -19.83 -7.42
CA THR A 240 -26.60 -19.29 -7.06
C THR A 240 -26.59 -18.59 -5.71
N CYS A 241 -27.38 -17.55 -5.55
CA CYS A 241 -27.55 -16.87 -4.27
C CYS A 241 -28.39 -17.73 -3.33
N GLN A 242 -27.80 -18.18 -2.22
CA GLN A 242 -28.43 -19.07 -1.25
C GLN A 242 -28.26 -18.54 0.17
N SER A 243 -29.19 -18.87 1.06
CA SER A 243 -28.96 -18.64 2.49
C SER A 243 -27.78 -19.49 2.95
N PRO A 244 -26.85 -18.93 3.75
CA PRO A 244 -25.73 -19.70 4.27
C PRO A 244 -26.24 -20.90 5.08
N GLN A 245 -25.61 -22.07 4.91
CA GLN A 245 -25.96 -23.25 5.70
C GLN A 245 -25.41 -23.11 7.13
N ASN A 246 -26.31 -23.09 8.12
CA ASN A 246 -25.96 -22.91 9.54
C ASN A 246 -25.14 -24.07 10.15
N SER A 247 -25.04 -25.22 9.47
CA SER A 247 -24.36 -26.41 10.00
C SER A 247 -22.90 -26.44 9.56
N ILE A 248 -22.04 -25.63 10.18
CA ILE A 248 -20.59 -25.75 9.99
C ILE A 248 -20.05 -26.74 11.02
N PRO A 249 -19.20 -27.71 10.61
CA PRO A 249 -18.43 -28.49 11.56
C PRO A 249 -17.51 -27.56 12.36
N THR A 250 -17.85 -27.31 13.62
CA THR A 250 -16.90 -26.80 14.61
C THR A 250 -15.80 -27.83 14.78
N GLY A 251 -14.59 -27.53 14.30
CA GLY A 251 -13.41 -28.38 14.44
C GLY A 251 -12.16 -27.52 14.58
N ASP A 252 -11.10 -28.10 15.13
CA ASP A 252 -9.81 -27.43 15.21
C ASP A 252 -9.13 -27.48 13.83
N CYS A 253 -8.62 -26.36 13.35
CA CYS A 253 -7.80 -26.27 12.15
C CYS A 253 -6.32 -26.22 12.54
N MET A 254 -5.49 -26.93 11.77
CA MET A 254 -4.02 -26.91 11.92
C MET A 254 -3.37 -26.54 10.60
N ASP A 255 -2.47 -25.56 10.67
CA ASP A 255 -1.91 -24.63 9.67
C ASP A 255 -1.71 -25.11 8.21
N ILE A 256 -1.71 -26.39 7.87
CA ILE A 256 -1.57 -26.83 6.45
C ILE A 256 -2.28 -28.16 6.17
N ALA A 257 -2.44 -29.02 7.19
CA ALA A 257 -2.96 -30.37 7.01
C ALA A 257 -4.48 -30.51 7.28
N ASN A 258 -5.03 -29.67 8.17
CA ASN A 258 -6.45 -29.70 8.53
C ASN A 258 -7.08 -28.35 8.19
N SER A 259 -7.26 -28.10 6.89
CA SER A 259 -8.02 -26.94 6.42
C SER A 259 -9.49 -27.12 6.78
N CYS A 260 -10.13 -26.04 7.23
CA CYS A 260 -11.57 -26.03 7.40
C CYS A 260 -12.26 -26.44 6.08
N PRO A 261 -13.39 -27.17 6.12
CA PRO A 261 -13.97 -27.70 4.90
C PRO A 261 -14.38 -26.56 3.96
N SER A 262 -13.69 -26.43 2.83
CA SER A 262 -13.88 -25.35 1.86
C SER A 262 -15.32 -25.27 1.33
N ALA A 263 -16.03 -26.40 1.32
CA ALA A 263 -17.42 -26.51 0.87
C ALA A 263 -18.40 -25.59 1.60
N TYR A 264 -18.07 -25.14 2.82
CA TYR A 264 -18.96 -24.29 3.65
C TYR A 264 -18.45 -22.85 3.81
N GLY A 265 -17.38 -22.47 3.08
CA GLY A 265 -16.76 -21.15 3.24
C GLY A 265 -16.15 -20.91 4.63
N SER A 266 -16.02 -21.95 5.47
CA SER A 266 -15.42 -21.82 6.80
C SER A 266 -13.97 -21.39 6.70
N SER A 267 -13.57 -20.42 7.51
CA SER A 267 -12.19 -19.98 7.66
C SER A 267 -11.64 -20.42 9.02
N CYS A 268 -10.32 -20.56 9.10
CA CYS A 268 -9.63 -20.86 10.34
C CYS A 268 -9.45 -19.57 11.14
N GLN A 269 -10.12 -19.43 12.28
CA GLN A 269 -9.86 -18.32 13.22
C GLN A 269 -8.85 -18.74 14.27
N CYS A 270 -7.70 -18.10 14.26
CA CYS A 270 -6.60 -18.39 15.17
C CYS A 270 -6.82 -17.63 16.49
N THR A 271 -6.74 -18.33 17.62
CA THR A 271 -7.04 -17.75 18.95
C THR A 271 -5.90 -16.93 19.55
N SER A 272 -4.74 -16.83 18.91
CA SER A 272 -3.55 -16.15 19.43
C SER A 272 -2.64 -15.64 18.32
N THR A 273 -2.04 -14.45 18.52
CA THR A 273 -1.05 -13.82 17.63
C THR A 273 0.33 -14.49 17.67
N SER A 274 0.54 -15.44 18.58
CA SER A 274 1.87 -15.98 18.88
C SER A 274 2.07 -17.33 18.19
N GLN A 275 2.49 -17.38 16.92
CA GLN A 275 3.01 -18.56 16.18
C GLN A 275 2.31 -19.93 16.39
N ILE A 276 1.08 -19.97 16.91
CA ILE A 276 0.40 -21.20 17.27
C ILE A 276 -0.40 -21.67 16.07
N ILE A 277 -0.09 -22.91 15.69
CA ILE A 277 -0.56 -23.67 14.51
C ILE A 277 -2.05 -24.03 14.61
N THR A 278 -2.69 -23.85 15.76
CA THR A 278 -4.07 -24.28 16.02
C THR A 278 -5.06 -23.12 16.03
N GLY A 279 -6.08 -23.19 15.18
CA GLY A 279 -7.25 -22.32 15.20
C GLY A 279 -8.55 -23.12 15.33
N LYS A 280 -9.69 -22.41 15.34
CA LYS A 280 -11.01 -23.02 15.22
C LYS A 280 -11.63 -22.71 13.87
N CYS A 281 -12.19 -23.72 13.22
CA CYS A 281 -13.03 -23.52 12.07
C CYS A 281 -14.30 -22.81 12.52
N THR A 282 -14.41 -21.56 12.13
CA THR A 282 -15.61 -20.77 12.32
C THR A 282 -16.37 -20.71 11.01
N ALA A 283 -17.67 -20.42 11.13
CA ALA A 283 -18.42 -19.93 9.98
C ALA A 283 -17.62 -18.84 9.30
N SER A 284 -17.66 -18.81 7.97
CA SER A 284 -17.31 -17.59 7.28
C SER A 284 -18.05 -16.42 7.93
N PRO A 285 -17.43 -15.24 8.07
CA PRO A 285 -18.12 -14.04 8.57
C PRO A 285 -19.40 -13.70 7.80
N PHE A 286 -19.72 -14.34 6.67
CA PHE A 286 -21.03 -14.22 6.01
C PHE A 286 -22.24 -14.59 6.88
N ASN A 287 -22.10 -15.33 7.99
CA ASN A 287 -23.21 -15.41 8.96
C ASN A 287 -23.52 -14.05 9.62
N LEU A 288 -22.62 -13.06 9.51
CA LEU A 288 -22.77 -11.64 9.86
C LEU A 288 -23.06 -10.77 8.61
N ALA A 289 -23.53 -11.38 7.54
CA ALA A 289 -23.96 -10.82 6.26
C ALA A 289 -24.43 -9.35 6.29
N SER A 290 -25.34 -9.00 7.21
CA SER A 290 -25.85 -7.64 7.37
C SER A 290 -24.78 -6.63 7.81
N ASN A 291 -23.91 -7.01 8.75
CA ASN A 291 -22.84 -6.15 9.24
C ASN A 291 -21.79 -5.93 8.15
N CYS A 292 -21.45 -6.98 7.41
CA CYS A 292 -20.51 -6.88 6.29
C CYS A 292 -21.08 -6.00 5.17
N GLN A 293 -22.37 -6.11 4.85
CA GLN A 293 -23.04 -5.18 3.93
C GLN A 293 -22.93 -3.73 4.41
N THR A 294 -23.33 -3.46 5.66
CA THR A 294 -23.25 -2.10 6.22
C THR A 294 -21.84 -1.55 6.13
N SER A 295 -20.83 -2.34 6.49
CA SER A 295 -19.45 -1.86 6.45
C SER A 295 -18.93 -1.64 5.01
N VAL A 296 -19.33 -2.46 4.04
CA VAL A 296 -19.01 -2.22 2.61
C VAL A 296 -19.71 -0.95 2.11
N GLN A 297 -20.96 -0.75 2.48
CA GLN A 297 -21.71 0.47 2.13
C GLN A 297 -21.10 1.70 2.78
N ASN A 298 -20.68 1.62 4.05
CA ASN A 298 -20.02 2.72 4.75
C ASN A 298 -18.68 3.05 4.09
N LEU A 299 -17.89 2.05 3.73
CA LEU A 299 -16.62 2.26 3.03
C LEU A 299 -16.83 2.88 1.65
N ALA A 300 -17.80 2.39 0.88
CA ALA A 300 -18.14 2.99 -0.42
C ALA A 300 -18.67 4.43 -0.26
N THR A 301 -19.45 4.69 0.78
CA THR A 301 -19.98 6.03 1.10
C THR A 301 -18.83 6.97 1.45
N CYS A 302 -17.95 6.55 2.35
CA CYS A 302 -16.76 7.31 2.70
C CYS A 302 -15.87 7.58 1.48
N ALA A 303 -15.64 6.58 0.63
CA ALA A 303 -14.85 6.75 -0.59
C ALA A 303 -15.48 7.75 -1.57
N ILE A 304 -16.81 7.77 -1.67
CA ILE A 304 -17.56 8.75 -2.48
C ILE A 304 -17.49 10.15 -1.86
N GLU A 305 -17.73 10.27 -0.55
CA GLU A 305 -17.73 11.54 0.18
C GLU A 305 -16.36 12.23 0.14
N HIS A 306 -15.29 11.45 0.11
CA HIS A 306 -13.92 11.94 0.04
C HIS A 306 -13.28 11.85 -1.35
N GLU A 307 -14.08 11.58 -2.40
CA GLU A 307 -13.63 11.51 -3.79
C GLU A 307 -12.35 10.67 -3.96
N CYS A 308 -12.31 9.48 -3.36
CA CYS A 308 -11.16 8.59 -3.50
C CYS A 308 -11.12 7.95 -4.90
N PRO A 309 -9.95 7.52 -5.41
CA PRO A 309 -9.86 6.75 -6.67
C PRO A 309 -10.44 5.33 -6.55
N SER A 310 -10.92 4.77 -7.67
CA SER A 310 -11.54 3.43 -7.74
C SER A 310 -10.67 2.34 -7.08
N ILE A 311 -11.30 1.46 -6.30
CA ILE A 311 -10.63 0.47 -5.41
C ILE A 311 -9.95 -0.67 -6.18
N GLU A 312 -10.30 -0.86 -7.45
CA GLU A 312 -9.73 -1.95 -8.25
C GLU A 312 -8.21 -1.73 -8.43
N ASN A 313 -7.41 -2.63 -7.87
CA ASN A 313 -5.94 -2.58 -7.85
C ASN A 313 -5.33 -1.41 -7.03
N ILE A 314 -6.04 -0.84 -6.05
CA ILE A 314 -5.42 0.10 -5.13
C ILE A 314 -4.50 -0.64 -4.16
N GLU A 315 -3.22 -0.30 -4.19
CA GLU A 315 -2.32 -0.56 -3.07
C GLU A 315 -2.79 0.28 -1.88
N LEU A 316 -3.32 -0.38 -0.84
CA LEU A 316 -3.68 0.24 0.43
C LEU A 316 -2.43 0.64 1.21
N GLY A 317 -1.73 1.66 0.70
CA GLY A 317 -0.69 2.34 1.44
C GLY A 317 -1.29 3.14 2.60
N PRO A 318 -0.52 3.39 3.68
CA PRO A 318 -0.94 4.26 4.80
C PRO A 318 -1.45 5.63 4.34
N ASP A 319 -0.97 6.09 3.19
CA ASP A 319 -1.29 7.39 2.63
C ASP A 319 -2.30 7.38 1.48
N SER A 320 -2.83 6.21 1.12
CA SER A 320 -3.92 6.14 0.15
C SER A 320 -5.12 6.94 0.64
N CYS A 321 -5.88 7.57 -0.28
CA CYS A 321 -7.08 8.34 0.07
C CYS A 321 -8.02 7.54 0.99
N LEU A 322 -8.23 6.26 0.65
CA LEU A 322 -9.03 5.33 1.44
C LEU A 322 -8.48 5.12 2.86
N MET A 323 -7.16 4.97 3.03
CA MET A 323 -6.57 4.80 4.36
C MET A 323 -6.50 6.11 5.15
N LYS A 324 -6.52 7.28 4.51
CA LYS A 324 -6.56 8.57 5.19
C LYS A 324 -7.95 8.92 5.71
N HIS A 325 -8.97 8.69 4.88
CA HIS A 325 -10.33 9.13 5.17
C HIS A 325 -11.24 8.00 5.64
N CYS A 326 -11.03 6.78 5.15
CA CYS A 326 -11.89 5.62 5.39
C CYS A 326 -11.19 4.53 6.21
N ARG A 327 -10.15 4.90 6.99
CA ARG A 327 -9.39 3.94 7.81
C ARG A 327 -10.26 3.14 8.74
N SER A 328 -11.21 3.77 9.42
CA SER A 328 -12.12 3.08 10.33
C SER A 328 -12.93 2.02 9.61
N GLU A 329 -13.48 2.36 8.44
CA GLU A 329 -14.29 1.43 7.64
C GLU A 329 -13.47 0.28 7.03
N ILE A 330 -12.15 0.46 6.88
CA ILE A 330 -11.23 -0.59 6.43
C ILE A 330 -10.74 -1.45 7.60
N CYS A 331 -10.30 -0.81 8.69
CA CYS A 331 -9.56 -1.46 9.75
C CYS A 331 -10.40 -1.92 10.94
N ASP A 332 -11.51 -1.24 11.24
CA ASP A 332 -12.44 -1.67 12.28
C ASP A 332 -13.41 -2.75 11.74
N ASN A 333 -13.39 -2.98 10.43
CA ASN A 333 -14.26 -3.90 9.71
C ASN A 333 -13.75 -5.35 9.72
N ASN A 334 -13.35 -5.82 10.91
CA ASN A 334 -12.99 -7.22 11.15
C ASN A 334 -14.12 -8.21 10.83
N ASN A 335 -15.34 -7.72 10.62
CA ASN A 335 -16.51 -8.53 10.32
C ASN A 335 -16.64 -8.93 8.84
N CYS A 336 -15.91 -8.28 7.93
CA CYS A 336 -16.09 -8.49 6.47
C CYS A 336 -14.81 -9.04 5.80
N ILE A 337 -13.65 -8.83 6.42
CA ILE A 337 -12.36 -9.35 5.96
C ILE A 337 -12.11 -10.70 6.61
N VAL A 338 -11.97 -11.75 5.79
CA VAL A 338 -11.43 -13.03 6.27
C VAL A 338 -9.93 -12.89 6.41
N GLN A 339 -9.44 -12.95 7.66
CA GLN A 339 -8.02 -13.20 7.92
C GLN A 339 -7.66 -14.53 7.27
N THR A 340 -6.52 -14.60 6.58
CA THR A 340 -6.08 -15.73 5.76
C THR A 340 -6.21 -17.09 6.48
N ASN A 341 -6.33 -18.18 5.72
CA ASN A 341 -6.59 -19.53 6.25
C ASN A 341 -5.45 -20.13 7.11
N THR A 342 -4.36 -19.40 7.28
CA THR A 342 -3.09 -19.86 7.85
C THR A 342 -2.82 -19.11 9.15
N CYS A 343 -2.59 -19.87 10.22
CA CYS A 343 -2.35 -19.33 11.54
C CYS A 343 -0.87 -18.94 11.67
N GLY A 344 -0.61 -17.64 11.74
CA GLY A 344 0.75 -17.10 11.89
C GLY A 344 1.16 -16.14 10.78
N ASP A 345 0.32 -15.98 9.74
CA ASP A 345 0.52 -14.93 8.76
C ASP A 345 0.26 -13.55 9.38
N ALA A 346 1.03 -12.56 8.92
CA ALA A 346 0.82 -11.17 9.27
C ALA A 346 -0.64 -10.77 8.96
N PRO A 347 -1.27 -9.89 9.76
CA PRO A 347 -2.63 -9.44 9.48
C PRO A 347 -2.73 -8.92 8.06
N VAL A 348 -3.86 -9.22 7.39
CA VAL A 348 -4.10 -8.95 5.96
C VAL A 348 -3.75 -7.51 5.57
N TYR A 349 -3.91 -6.57 6.51
CA TYR A 349 -3.54 -5.17 6.34
C TYR A 349 -2.61 -4.74 7.47
N PRO A 350 -1.28 -4.83 7.28
CA PRO A 350 -0.31 -4.32 8.27
C PRO A 350 -0.55 -2.84 8.61
N VAL A 351 -1.11 -2.09 7.66
CA VAL A 351 -1.51 -0.68 7.82
C VAL A 351 -2.64 -0.46 8.84
N CYS A 352 -3.43 -1.50 9.12
CA CYS A 352 -4.47 -1.47 10.15
C CYS A 352 -3.93 -1.73 11.55
N ASN A 353 -2.74 -2.32 11.67
CA ASN A 353 -2.07 -2.30 12.96
C ASN A 353 -1.78 -0.84 13.28
N THR A 354 -2.37 -0.32 14.35
CA THR A 354 -1.77 0.83 15.02
C THR A 354 -0.32 0.44 15.27
N PRO A 355 0.67 1.28 14.90
CA PRO A 355 2.05 1.00 15.29
C PRO A 355 1.99 0.74 16.79
N SER A 356 2.28 -0.51 17.17
CA SER A 356 2.33 -0.85 18.58
C SER A 356 3.24 0.19 19.18
N SER A 357 2.81 0.83 20.26
CA SER A 357 3.61 1.76 21.04
C SER A 357 4.78 1.02 21.71
N SER A 358 5.48 0.16 20.96
CA SER A 358 6.77 -0.41 21.23
C SER A 358 7.63 0.78 21.57
N SER A 359 7.83 0.95 22.87
CA SER A 359 8.76 1.91 23.41
C SER A 359 10.11 1.50 22.83
N VAL A 360 10.54 2.15 21.75
CA VAL A 360 11.90 1.99 21.24
C VAL A 360 12.79 2.48 22.37
N ILE A 361 13.31 1.55 23.17
CA ILE A 361 14.32 1.85 24.17
C ILE A 361 15.54 2.23 23.35
N LEU A 362 15.67 3.52 23.05
CA LEU A 362 16.84 4.02 22.33
C LEU A 362 18.10 3.54 23.07
N PRO A 363 19.14 3.09 22.36
CA PRO A 363 20.38 2.64 22.98
C PRO A 363 21.00 3.71 23.90
N SER A 364 20.68 4.99 23.68
CA SER A 364 21.03 6.10 24.57
C SER A 364 20.42 5.98 25.97
N PHE A 365 19.25 5.36 26.13
CA PHE A 365 18.65 5.09 27.44
C PHE A 365 19.41 3.99 28.19
N VAL A 366 19.88 2.96 27.49
CA VAL A 366 20.72 1.90 28.07
C VAL A 366 22.03 2.49 28.56
N LEU A 367 22.68 3.34 27.77
CA LEU A 367 23.91 4.03 28.18
C LEU A 367 23.70 4.96 29.38
N LEU A 368 22.57 5.67 29.44
CA LEU A 368 22.26 6.54 30.57
C LEU A 368 22.00 5.74 31.85
N ILE A 369 21.30 4.61 31.77
CA ILE A 369 21.12 3.71 32.92
C ILE A 369 22.47 3.14 33.38
N VAL A 370 23.33 2.72 32.45
CA VAL A 370 24.68 2.24 32.78
C VAL A 370 25.51 3.34 33.45
N ALA A 371 25.43 4.58 32.97
CA ALA A 371 26.13 5.71 33.58
C ALA A 371 25.62 6.03 35.00
N ILE A 372 24.31 5.94 35.24
CA ILE A 372 23.72 6.14 36.57
C ILE A 372 24.13 5.01 37.52
N ILE A 373 24.12 3.76 37.07
CA ILE A 373 24.59 2.61 37.86
C ILE A 373 26.08 2.77 38.18
N ALA A 374 26.91 3.18 37.21
CA ALA A 374 28.34 3.42 37.41
C ALA A 374 28.64 4.62 38.33
N LEU A 375 27.68 5.52 38.57
CA LEU A 375 27.80 6.61 39.54
C LEU A 375 27.31 6.23 40.95
N LEU A 376 26.53 5.16 41.07
CA LEU A 376 26.00 4.67 42.36
C LEU A 376 26.93 3.66 43.05
N PHE A 377 27.87 3.06 42.32
CA PHE A 377 28.96 2.22 42.83
C PHE A 377 30.29 2.95 42.69
#